data_AF-A0A4Q3SHB5-F1
#
_entry.id   AF-A0A4Q3SHB5-F1
#
_cell.length_a   1.000
_cell.length_b   1.000
_cell.length_c   1.000
_cell.angle_alpha   90.00
_cell.angle_beta   90.00
_cell.angle_gamma   90.00
#
_symmetry.space_group_name_H-M   'P 1'
#
loop_
_entity.id
_entity.type
_entity.pdbx_description
1 polymer ?
#
loop_
_entity_poly.entity_id
_entity_poly.type
_entity_poly.pdbx_seq_one_letter_code
_entity_poly.pdbx_strand_id
1 'polypeptide(L)'
;MADGAMKLADEARARAYSMPLEEMHPGDPELFRTNTHWPYFERLRREDPVHYCADSEFGAYWSVTKYNDIMVVDTNHGVFSSEAALGGITIRDARPDLRRPSFIAMDPPRHDVQRKTVSPIVSPTNLHMMEPIIRERAAKILDALPRGETFDWVDRVSIELTTQMLATLFDFPFEERRKLTRWSDVATCIPMPGGICETEDERQAELLECLAEFTELWNQRVNEPPRGDLISMLAHGEATRNMTPDEYLGNIILLIVGG
;
A
#
# COMPACT_ATOMS: atom_id res chain seq x y z
N MET A 1 16.73 -24.40 11.42
CA MET A 1 16.26 -23.15 10.78
C MET A 1 17.19 -21.98 11.11
N ALA A 2 17.61 -21.77 12.36
CA ALA A 2 18.52 -20.68 12.74
C ALA A 2 19.89 -20.73 12.01
N ASP A 3 20.52 -21.90 11.91
CA ASP A 3 21.84 -22.04 11.27
C ASP A 3 21.86 -21.69 9.77
N GLY A 4 20.75 -21.95 9.07
CA GLY A 4 20.61 -21.60 7.64
C GLY A 4 20.40 -20.09 7.43
N ALA A 5 19.61 -19.45 8.30
CA ALA A 5 19.39 -18.00 8.25
C ALA A 5 20.67 -17.21 8.58
N MET A 6 21.45 -17.67 9.55
CA MET A 6 22.74 -17.06 9.89
C MET A 6 23.71 -17.16 8.71
N LYS A 7 23.77 -18.31 8.04
CA LYS A 7 24.60 -18.51 6.85
C LYS A 7 24.21 -17.58 5.69
N LEU A 8 22.91 -17.41 5.44
CA LEU A 8 22.41 -16.49 4.40
C LEU A 8 22.78 -15.03 4.68
N ALA A 9 22.67 -14.59 5.93
CA ALA A 9 23.03 -13.24 6.34
C ALA A 9 24.54 -12.96 6.17
N ASP A 10 25.39 -13.92 6.51
CA ASP A 10 26.85 -13.81 6.35
C ASP A 10 27.26 -13.80 4.88
N GLU A 11 26.66 -14.68 4.05
CA GLU A 11 26.88 -14.71 2.60
C GLU A 11 26.43 -13.39 1.93
N ALA A 12 25.28 -12.86 2.33
CA ALA A 12 24.78 -11.59 1.84
C ALA A 12 25.70 -10.42 2.24
N ARG A 13 26.20 -10.41 3.47
CA ARG A 13 27.19 -9.40 3.91
C ARG A 13 28.47 -9.48 3.10
N ALA A 14 29.03 -10.68 2.92
CA ALA A 14 30.24 -10.87 2.13
C ALA A 14 30.04 -10.34 0.69
N ARG A 15 28.91 -10.69 0.06
CA ARG A 15 28.53 -10.21 -1.28
C ARG A 15 28.38 -8.69 -1.32
N ALA A 16 27.61 -8.12 -0.40
CA ALA A 16 27.35 -6.69 -0.33
C ALA A 16 28.65 -5.87 -0.16
N TYR A 17 29.68 -6.41 0.51
CA TYR A 17 30.96 -5.74 0.75
C TYR A 17 32.02 -6.03 -0.33
N SER A 18 31.87 -7.10 -1.13
CA SER A 18 32.77 -7.40 -2.25
C SER A 18 32.33 -6.81 -3.59
N MET A 19 31.03 -6.54 -3.76
CA MET A 19 30.44 -5.98 -4.98
C MET A 19 30.94 -4.55 -5.24
N PRO A 20 31.30 -4.14 -6.47
CA PRO A 20 31.51 -2.73 -6.80
C PRO A 20 30.27 -1.88 -6.46
N LEU A 21 30.44 -0.63 -6.00
CA LEU A 21 29.28 0.18 -5.58
C LEU A 21 28.34 0.44 -6.77
N GLU A 22 28.89 0.69 -7.95
CA GLU A 22 28.18 0.94 -9.21
C GLU A 22 27.31 -0.23 -9.70
N GLU A 23 27.55 -1.44 -9.21
CA GLU A 23 26.75 -2.64 -9.52
C GLU A 23 25.64 -2.88 -8.48
N MET A 24 25.54 -2.04 -7.45
CA MET A 24 24.66 -2.29 -6.32
C MET A 24 23.20 -1.94 -6.66
N HIS A 25 22.35 -2.96 -6.75
CA HIS A 25 20.91 -2.80 -6.89
C HIS A 25 20.19 -3.11 -5.55
N PRO A 26 20.01 -2.14 -4.63
CA PRO A 26 19.34 -2.39 -3.34
C PRO A 26 17.83 -2.61 -3.47
N GLY A 27 17.25 -2.42 -4.65
CA GLY A 27 15.83 -2.61 -4.95
C GLY A 27 15.44 -4.03 -5.34
N ASP A 28 16.41 -4.95 -5.44
CA ASP A 28 16.19 -6.35 -5.83
C ASP A 28 15.19 -7.04 -4.85
N PRO A 29 14.00 -7.47 -5.32
CA PRO A 29 12.99 -8.12 -4.49
C PRO A 29 13.48 -9.35 -3.71
N GLU A 30 14.48 -10.06 -4.23
CA GLU A 30 15.04 -11.25 -3.58
C GLU A 30 15.71 -10.91 -2.24
N LEU A 31 16.32 -9.72 -2.12
CA LEU A 31 16.91 -9.23 -0.88
C LEU A 31 15.87 -9.01 0.22
N PHE A 32 14.64 -8.67 -0.15
CA PHE A 32 13.52 -8.52 0.78
C PHE A 32 12.92 -9.89 1.13
N ARG A 33 12.71 -10.75 0.12
CA ARG A 33 12.18 -12.12 0.32
C ARG A 33 13.05 -12.94 1.27
N THR A 34 14.36 -12.78 1.19
CA THR A 34 15.34 -13.50 2.03
C THR A 34 15.75 -12.74 3.29
N ASN A 35 15.26 -11.50 3.47
CA ASN A 35 15.65 -10.60 4.57
C ASN A 35 17.18 -10.35 4.64
N THR A 36 17.81 -10.18 3.48
CA THR A 36 19.27 -10.00 3.31
C THR A 36 19.67 -8.61 2.79
N HIS A 37 18.72 -7.67 2.70
CA HIS A 37 18.96 -6.29 2.25
C HIS A 37 19.80 -5.44 3.21
N TRP A 38 19.85 -5.77 4.52
CA TRP A 38 20.47 -4.90 5.52
C TRP A 38 21.96 -4.56 5.28
N PRO A 39 22.85 -5.51 4.91
CA PRO A 39 24.25 -5.20 4.63
C PRO A 39 24.44 -4.25 3.44
N TYR A 40 23.55 -4.29 2.44
CA TYR A 40 23.58 -3.39 1.30
C TYR A 40 23.29 -1.96 1.74
N PHE A 41 22.17 -1.75 2.45
CA PHE A 41 21.84 -0.42 2.98
C PHE A 41 22.86 0.08 4.00
N GLU A 42 23.49 -0.80 4.79
CA GLU A 42 24.57 -0.43 5.69
C GLU A 42 25.77 0.14 4.93
N ARG A 43 26.20 -0.54 3.87
CA ARG A 43 27.33 -0.10 3.06
C ARG A 43 27.02 1.20 2.31
N LEU A 44 25.85 1.30 1.68
CA LEU A 44 25.41 2.53 0.99
C LEU A 44 25.39 3.72 1.96
N ARG A 45 24.80 3.58 3.16
CA ARG A 45 24.84 4.66 4.17
C ARG A 45 26.25 5.11 4.53
N ARG A 46 27.24 4.21 4.49
CA ARG A 46 28.63 4.50 4.86
C ARG A 46 29.43 5.12 3.71
N GLU A 47 29.27 4.58 2.50
CA GLU A 47 30.18 4.82 1.38
C GLU A 47 29.56 5.67 0.27
N ASP A 48 28.27 5.49 -0.02
CA ASP A 48 27.56 6.17 -1.10
C ASP A 48 26.07 6.36 -0.76
N PRO A 49 25.73 7.33 0.11
CA PRO A 49 24.40 7.41 0.73
C PRO A 49 23.29 7.89 -0.21
N VAL A 50 23.66 8.52 -1.32
CA VAL A 50 22.79 8.94 -2.43
C VAL A 50 23.30 8.24 -3.67
N HIS A 51 22.89 6.99 -3.83
CA HIS A 51 23.47 6.04 -4.76
C HIS A 51 22.68 5.97 -6.07
N TYR A 52 23.36 6.02 -7.21
CA TYR A 52 22.74 5.84 -8.52
C TYR A 52 22.86 4.40 -9.00
N CYS A 53 21.74 3.69 -9.06
CA CYS A 53 21.63 2.37 -9.64
C CYS A 53 21.31 2.52 -11.13
N ALA A 54 22.26 2.18 -12.01
CA ALA A 54 22.13 2.41 -13.44
C ALA A 54 21.34 1.32 -14.18
N ASP A 55 21.28 0.11 -13.64
CA ASP A 55 20.65 -1.06 -14.27
C ASP A 55 19.81 -1.83 -13.24
N SER A 56 18.51 -1.99 -13.52
CA SER A 56 17.57 -2.79 -12.76
C SER A 56 16.35 -3.13 -13.61
N GLU A 57 15.52 -4.08 -13.17
CA GLU A 57 14.23 -4.38 -13.82
C GLU A 57 13.26 -3.19 -13.82
N PHE A 58 13.51 -2.15 -13.02
CA PHE A 58 12.72 -0.93 -12.93
C PHE A 58 13.33 0.24 -13.72
N GLY A 59 14.46 0.03 -14.40
CA GLY A 59 15.26 1.09 -15.00
C GLY A 59 16.24 1.73 -14.01
N ALA A 60 16.80 2.88 -14.38
CA ALA A 60 17.78 3.57 -13.53
C ALA A 60 17.08 4.41 -12.46
N TYR A 61 17.61 4.41 -11.23
CA TYR A 61 17.03 5.15 -10.10
C TYR A 61 18.07 5.56 -9.06
N TRP A 62 17.69 6.51 -8.20
CA TRP A 62 18.49 6.94 -7.05
C TRP A 62 17.99 6.30 -5.76
N SER A 63 18.91 5.77 -4.95
CA SER A 63 18.66 5.27 -3.60
C SER A 63 19.13 6.29 -2.57
N VAL A 64 18.21 6.85 -1.80
CA VAL A 64 18.51 7.77 -0.69
C VAL A 64 18.42 6.99 0.61
N THR A 65 19.55 6.76 1.29
CA THR A 65 19.64 5.71 2.33
C THR A 65 19.83 6.22 3.75
N LYS A 66 20.03 7.53 3.94
CA LYS A 66 20.15 8.17 5.27
C LYS A 66 18.87 8.91 5.63
N TYR A 67 18.51 8.83 6.91
CA TYR A 67 17.29 9.43 7.46
C TYR A 67 17.13 10.92 7.11
N ASN A 68 18.13 11.76 7.37
CA ASN A 68 18.02 13.19 7.10
C ASN A 68 17.90 13.50 5.61
N ASP A 69 18.56 12.72 4.75
CA ASP A 69 18.49 12.89 3.30
C ASP A 69 17.12 12.47 2.76
N ILE A 70 16.54 11.39 3.31
CA ILE A 70 15.15 10.98 3.03
C ILE A 70 14.17 12.10 3.42
N MET A 71 14.33 12.69 4.61
CA MET A 71 13.47 13.79 5.06
C MET A 71 13.60 15.03 4.15
N VAL A 72 14.79 15.31 3.64
CA VAL A 72 14.99 16.38 2.64
C VAL A 72 14.22 16.08 1.37
N VAL A 73 14.24 14.84 0.87
CA VAL A 73 13.45 14.46 -0.33
C VAL A 73 11.95 14.59 -0.07
N ASP A 74 11.48 13.95 1.01
CA ASP A 74 10.06 13.87 1.38
C ASP A 74 9.42 15.25 1.63
N THR A 75 10.16 16.18 2.24
CA THR A 75 9.64 17.54 2.53
C THR A 75 9.79 18.53 1.38
N ASN A 76 10.54 18.20 0.33
CA ASN A 76 10.74 19.06 -0.85
C ASN A 76 9.92 18.58 -2.06
N HIS A 77 8.62 18.36 -1.86
CA HIS A 77 7.68 17.87 -2.88
C HIS A 77 7.57 18.75 -4.14
N GLY A 78 7.97 20.03 -4.08
CA GLY A 78 8.05 20.89 -5.26
C GLY A 78 9.21 20.55 -6.22
N VAL A 79 10.20 19.80 -5.75
CA VAL A 79 11.34 19.29 -6.54
C VAL A 79 11.18 17.78 -6.79
N PHE A 80 10.75 17.04 -5.78
CA PHE A 80 10.52 15.60 -5.83
C PHE A 80 9.01 15.33 -5.92
N SER A 81 8.49 15.41 -7.15
CA SER A 81 7.07 15.24 -7.45
C SER A 81 6.59 13.80 -7.18
N SER A 82 5.34 13.66 -6.75
CA SER A 82 4.62 12.38 -6.60
C SER A 82 3.63 12.11 -7.73
N GLU A 83 3.54 12.99 -8.74
CA GLU A 83 2.49 12.93 -9.77
C GLU A 83 2.47 11.60 -10.52
N ALA A 84 1.30 10.97 -10.59
CA ALA A 84 1.07 9.74 -11.36
C ALA A 84 1.48 9.92 -12.84
N ALA A 85 1.33 11.12 -13.39
CA ALA A 85 1.75 11.44 -14.75
C ALA A 85 3.27 11.29 -14.98
N LEU A 86 4.09 11.35 -13.92
CA LEU A 86 5.54 11.20 -13.97
C LEU A 86 6.05 9.80 -13.60
N GLY A 87 5.15 8.88 -13.23
CA GLY A 87 5.52 7.52 -12.78
C GLY A 87 4.85 7.12 -11.47
N GLY A 88 4.47 8.11 -10.64
CA GLY A 88 3.84 7.92 -9.35
C GLY A 88 4.86 7.79 -8.21
N ILE A 89 4.54 6.96 -7.21
CA ILE A 89 5.27 6.90 -5.93
C ILE A 89 5.96 5.56 -5.65
N THR A 90 5.93 4.63 -6.60
CA THR A 90 6.60 3.33 -6.51
C THR A 90 7.81 3.28 -7.41
N ILE A 91 8.82 2.47 -7.06
CA ILE A 91 10.02 2.28 -7.90
C ILE A 91 9.69 1.77 -9.32
N ARG A 92 8.61 0.99 -9.44
CA ARG A 92 8.10 0.51 -10.72
C ARG A 92 7.05 1.49 -11.26
N ASP A 93 7.26 1.97 -12.47
CA ASP A 93 6.27 2.78 -13.18
C ASP A 93 5.06 1.95 -13.62
N ALA A 94 3.86 2.48 -13.39
CA ALA A 94 2.66 1.98 -14.04
C ALA A 94 2.65 2.40 -15.52
N ARG A 95 2.24 1.47 -16.40
CA ARG A 95 2.03 1.79 -17.82
C ARG A 95 1.04 2.96 -17.96
N PRO A 96 1.24 3.90 -18.90
CA PRO A 96 0.39 5.09 -19.02
C PRO A 96 -1.11 4.81 -19.14
N ASP A 97 -1.50 3.73 -19.82
CA ASP A 97 -2.89 3.30 -20.00
C ASP A 97 -3.54 2.71 -18.73
N LEU A 98 -2.73 2.35 -17.74
CA LEU A 98 -3.16 1.73 -16.48
C LEU A 98 -3.04 2.68 -15.28
N ARG A 99 -2.58 3.91 -15.50
CA ARG A 99 -2.39 4.89 -14.42
C ARG A 99 -3.75 5.33 -13.90
N ARG A 100 -3.96 5.13 -12.61
CA ARG A 100 -5.15 5.60 -11.90
C ARG A 100 -4.72 6.65 -10.88
N PRO A 101 -5.11 7.91 -11.08
CA PRO A 101 -4.75 8.97 -10.16
C PRO A 101 -5.39 8.72 -8.79
N SER A 102 -4.61 8.91 -7.73
CA SER A 102 -5.06 8.91 -6.35
C SER A 102 -4.32 10.00 -5.60
N PHE A 103 -4.84 10.49 -4.48
CA PHE A 103 -4.22 11.65 -3.84
C PHE A 103 -2.79 11.41 -3.35
N ILE A 104 -2.33 10.17 -3.08
CA ILE A 104 -0.91 9.91 -2.76
C ILE A 104 0.02 10.17 -3.95
N ALA A 105 -0.50 10.03 -5.17
CA ALA A 105 0.23 10.22 -6.42
C ALA A 105 -0.22 11.52 -7.12
N MET A 106 -0.42 12.58 -6.34
CA MET A 106 -0.77 13.93 -6.77
C MET A 106 0.10 14.94 -6.02
N ASP A 107 0.45 16.04 -6.68
CA ASP A 107 1.09 17.18 -6.05
C ASP A 107 0.04 18.24 -5.63
N PRO A 108 0.41 19.18 -4.73
CA PRO A 108 -0.39 20.37 -4.48
C PRO A 108 -0.66 21.19 -5.76
N PRO A 109 -1.84 21.84 -5.86
CA PRO A 109 -2.85 22.00 -4.81
C PRO A 109 -3.90 20.88 -4.75
N ARG A 110 -3.96 19.97 -5.74
CA ARG A 110 -5.03 18.95 -5.82
C ARG A 110 -4.95 17.93 -4.68
N HIS A 111 -3.72 17.51 -4.33
CA HIS A 111 -3.45 16.65 -3.17
C HIS A 111 -4.13 17.18 -1.90
N ASP A 112 -3.89 18.45 -1.57
CA ASP A 112 -4.31 19.03 -0.29
C ASP A 112 -5.82 18.99 -0.12
N VAL A 113 -6.54 19.27 -1.20
CA VAL A 113 -7.99 19.32 -1.19
C VAL A 113 -8.59 17.91 -1.08
N GLN A 114 -8.10 16.92 -1.84
CA GLN A 114 -8.62 15.55 -1.75
C GLN A 114 -8.27 14.90 -0.42
N ARG A 115 -7.03 15.03 0.05
CA ARG A 115 -6.61 14.48 1.34
C ARG A 115 -7.42 15.05 2.49
N LYS A 116 -7.70 16.36 2.48
CA LYS A 116 -8.51 17.02 3.50
C LYS A 116 -9.93 16.44 3.61
N THR A 117 -10.51 15.96 2.51
CA THR A 117 -11.84 15.33 2.50
C THR A 117 -11.88 14.06 3.36
N VAL A 118 -10.84 13.24 3.30
CA VAL A 118 -10.79 11.94 4.00
C VAL A 118 -10.08 11.99 5.36
N SER A 119 -9.29 13.03 5.63
CA SER A 119 -8.59 13.23 6.92
C SER A 119 -9.45 13.08 8.19
N PRO A 120 -10.76 13.43 8.23
CA PRO A 120 -11.58 13.24 9.42
C PRO A 120 -11.67 11.78 9.88
N ILE A 121 -11.43 10.80 9.01
CA ILE A 121 -11.48 9.37 9.35
C ILE A 121 -10.54 9.00 10.51
N VAL A 122 -9.39 9.68 10.61
CA VAL A 122 -8.38 9.49 11.69
C VAL A 122 -8.45 10.59 12.76
N SER A 123 -9.52 11.38 12.81
CA SER A 123 -9.70 12.38 13.86
C SER A 123 -9.79 11.72 15.25
N PRO A 124 -9.34 12.41 16.33
CA PRO A 124 -9.42 11.85 17.68
C PRO A 124 -10.83 11.36 18.07
N THR A 125 -11.86 12.08 17.64
CA THR A 125 -13.26 11.69 17.85
C THR A 125 -13.59 10.37 17.16
N ASN A 126 -13.26 10.22 15.88
CA ASN A 126 -13.52 8.98 15.15
C ASN A 126 -12.72 7.80 15.71
N LEU A 127 -11.45 8.02 16.08
CA LEU A 127 -10.63 6.99 16.73
C LEU A 127 -11.23 6.52 18.06
N HIS A 128 -11.76 7.44 18.88
CA HIS A 128 -12.43 7.08 20.12
C HIS A 128 -13.71 6.27 19.89
N MET A 129 -14.47 6.58 18.82
CA MET A 129 -15.64 5.80 18.42
C MET A 129 -15.29 4.41 17.87
N MET A 130 -14.14 4.27 17.20
CA MET A 130 -13.66 2.99 16.67
C MET A 130 -13.05 2.08 17.74
N GLU A 131 -12.45 2.65 18.80
CA GLU A 131 -11.79 1.89 19.87
C GLU A 131 -12.63 0.71 20.43
N PRO A 132 -13.89 0.88 20.87
CA PRO A 132 -14.67 -0.23 21.39
C PRO A 132 -14.91 -1.34 20.35
N ILE A 133 -15.09 -0.97 19.08
CA ILE A 133 -15.29 -1.90 17.96
C ILE A 133 -14.01 -2.71 17.71
N ILE A 134 -12.85 -2.05 17.66
CA ILE A 134 -11.53 -2.69 17.52
C ILE A 134 -11.31 -3.67 18.67
N ARG A 135 -11.56 -3.23 19.90
CA ARG A 135 -11.36 -4.02 21.12
C ARG A 135 -12.22 -5.28 21.12
N GLU A 136 -13.51 -5.15 20.80
CA GLU A 136 -14.44 -6.28 20.74
C GLU A 136 -13.99 -7.31 19.69
N ARG A 137 -13.59 -6.85 18.51
CA ARG A 137 -13.15 -7.73 17.41
C ARG A 137 -11.84 -8.42 17.72
N ALA A 138 -10.85 -7.69 18.22
CA ALA A 138 -9.58 -8.26 18.63
C ALA A 138 -9.79 -9.33 19.71
N ALA A 139 -10.63 -9.06 20.72
CA ALA A 139 -10.97 -10.04 21.74
C ALA A 139 -11.61 -11.31 21.13
N LYS A 140 -12.62 -11.16 20.28
CA LYS A 140 -13.28 -12.28 19.60
C LYS A 140 -12.33 -13.12 18.75
N ILE A 141 -11.42 -12.47 18.01
CA ILE A 141 -10.41 -13.16 17.19
C ILE A 141 -9.50 -13.98 18.10
N LEU A 142 -8.95 -13.37 19.15
CA LEU A 142 -8.01 -14.01 20.07
C LEU A 142 -8.65 -15.13 20.89
N ASP A 143 -9.91 -14.95 21.33
CA ASP A 143 -10.68 -15.97 22.07
C ASP A 143 -10.98 -17.22 21.23
N ALA A 144 -11.05 -17.07 19.90
CA ALA A 144 -11.33 -18.16 18.96
C ALA A 144 -10.08 -18.92 18.48
N LEU A 145 -8.87 -18.51 18.89
CA LEU A 145 -7.63 -19.18 18.49
C LEU A 145 -7.48 -20.54 19.20
N PRO A 146 -6.98 -21.57 18.50
CA PRO A 146 -6.76 -22.87 19.12
C PRO A 146 -5.63 -22.80 20.16
N ARG A 147 -5.76 -23.57 21.25
CA ARG A 147 -4.77 -23.60 22.33
C ARG A 147 -3.90 -24.84 22.21
N GLY A 148 -2.58 -24.65 22.15
CA GLY A 148 -1.62 -25.75 22.04
C GLY A 148 -1.50 -26.36 20.64
N GLU A 149 -2.10 -25.73 19.63
CA GLU A 149 -2.04 -26.15 18.23
C GLU A 149 -1.38 -25.06 17.38
N THR A 150 -0.65 -25.49 16.34
CA THR A 150 -0.08 -24.58 15.35
C THR A 150 -1.16 -24.09 14.40
N PHE A 151 -1.15 -22.80 14.12
CA PHE A 151 -2.01 -22.17 13.11
C PHE A 151 -1.25 -21.05 12.38
N ASP A 152 -1.78 -20.57 11.27
CA ASP A 152 -1.25 -19.42 10.54
C ASP A 152 -1.72 -18.11 11.18
N TRP A 153 -0.78 -17.38 11.80
CA TRP A 153 -1.05 -16.08 12.43
C TRP A 153 -1.44 -15.01 11.41
N VAL A 154 -0.86 -15.04 10.21
CA VAL A 154 -1.13 -14.04 9.18
C VAL A 154 -2.58 -14.15 8.75
N ASP A 155 -3.07 -15.35 8.43
CA ASP A 155 -4.47 -15.55 8.04
C ASP A 155 -5.46 -15.29 9.19
N ARG A 156 -5.21 -15.91 10.36
CA ARG A 156 -6.21 -15.97 11.44
C ARG A 156 -6.25 -14.72 12.32
N VAL A 157 -5.19 -13.90 12.31
CA VAL A 157 -5.11 -12.71 13.16
C VAL A 157 -4.84 -11.47 12.33
N SER A 158 -3.73 -11.43 11.58
CA SER A 158 -3.32 -10.21 10.87
C SER A 158 -4.34 -9.80 9.82
N ILE A 159 -4.62 -10.68 8.84
CA ILE A 159 -5.58 -10.41 7.77
C ILE A 159 -6.99 -10.25 8.34
N GLU A 160 -7.40 -11.09 9.29
CA GLU A 160 -8.77 -11.04 9.83
C GLU A 160 -9.04 -9.70 10.54
N LEU A 161 -8.12 -9.23 11.40
CA LEU A 161 -8.32 -7.98 12.14
C LEU A 161 -8.29 -6.77 11.20
N THR A 162 -7.31 -6.69 10.28
CA THR A 162 -7.20 -5.55 9.36
C THR A 162 -8.36 -5.49 8.38
N THR A 163 -8.79 -6.64 7.86
CA THR A 163 -9.94 -6.71 6.93
C THR A 163 -11.24 -6.28 7.60
N GLN A 164 -11.47 -6.66 8.87
CA GLN A 164 -12.63 -6.15 9.62
C GLN A 164 -12.58 -4.63 9.81
N MET A 165 -11.37 -4.06 9.99
CA MET A 165 -11.19 -2.62 10.08
C MET A 165 -11.49 -1.91 8.77
N LEU A 166 -10.93 -2.37 7.65
CA LEU A 166 -11.24 -1.83 6.32
C LEU A 166 -12.74 -1.86 6.05
N ALA A 167 -13.42 -2.97 6.33
CA ALA A 167 -14.87 -3.07 6.16
C ALA A 167 -15.64 -2.02 6.98
N THR A 168 -15.12 -1.60 8.14
CA THR A 168 -15.75 -0.55 8.95
C THR A 168 -15.47 0.84 8.43
N LEU A 169 -14.25 1.09 7.96
CA LEU A 169 -13.87 2.36 7.36
C LEU A 169 -14.68 2.66 6.11
N PHE A 170 -15.08 1.63 5.35
CA PHE A 170 -15.91 1.77 4.15
C PHE A 170 -17.42 1.57 4.39
N ASP A 171 -17.84 1.16 5.59
CA ASP A 171 -19.19 0.61 5.83
C ASP A 171 -19.56 -0.45 4.76
N PHE A 172 -18.60 -1.34 4.48
CA PHE A 172 -18.67 -2.42 3.49
C PHE A 172 -19.43 -3.63 4.06
N PRO A 173 -20.21 -4.38 3.26
CA PRO A 173 -20.90 -5.57 3.72
C PRO A 173 -19.97 -6.54 4.46
N PHE A 174 -20.21 -6.72 5.76
CA PHE A 174 -19.25 -7.39 6.64
C PHE A 174 -18.98 -8.84 6.25
N GLU A 175 -19.98 -9.54 5.73
CA GLU A 175 -19.85 -10.93 5.26
C GLU A 175 -18.98 -11.05 4.01
N GLU A 176 -18.85 -9.96 3.23
CA GLU A 176 -18.09 -9.93 1.99
C GLU A 176 -16.70 -9.28 2.17
N ARG A 177 -16.32 -8.91 3.39
CA ARG A 177 -15.09 -8.16 3.71
C ARG A 177 -13.81 -8.73 3.10
N ARG A 178 -13.72 -10.05 2.86
CA ARG A 178 -12.56 -10.70 2.24
C ARG A 178 -12.33 -10.29 0.77
N LYS A 179 -13.34 -9.72 0.09
CA LYS A 179 -13.16 -9.05 -1.20
C LYS A 179 -12.17 -7.88 -1.12
N LEU A 180 -12.17 -7.13 -0.01
CA LEU A 180 -11.24 -6.02 0.20
C LEU A 180 -9.79 -6.49 0.22
N THR A 181 -9.51 -7.61 0.90
CA THR A 181 -8.17 -8.24 0.89
C THR A 181 -7.80 -8.69 -0.52
N ARG A 182 -8.73 -9.35 -1.23
CA ARG A 182 -8.48 -9.80 -2.61
C ARG A 182 -8.15 -8.63 -3.52
N TRP A 183 -8.88 -7.54 -3.48
CA TRP A 183 -8.60 -6.36 -4.31
C TRP A 183 -7.29 -5.67 -3.93
N SER A 184 -6.89 -5.70 -2.65
CA SER A 184 -5.57 -5.23 -2.20
C SER A 184 -4.43 -6.05 -2.82
N ASP A 185 -4.54 -7.37 -2.77
CA ASP A 185 -3.59 -8.32 -3.35
C ASP A 185 -3.49 -8.12 -4.88
N VAL A 186 -4.63 -8.01 -5.57
CA VAL A 186 -4.73 -7.78 -7.02
C VAL A 186 -4.15 -6.42 -7.42
N ALA A 187 -4.34 -5.39 -6.60
CA ALA A 187 -3.84 -4.05 -6.90
C ALA A 187 -2.31 -3.97 -6.90
N THR A 188 -1.65 -4.77 -6.05
CA THR A 188 -0.20 -4.73 -5.83
C THR A 188 0.57 -5.87 -6.49
N CYS A 189 -0.12 -6.92 -6.98
CA CYS A 189 0.54 -8.06 -7.60
C CYS A 189 1.27 -7.70 -8.92
N ILE A 190 2.18 -8.59 -9.30
CA ILE A 190 2.78 -8.61 -10.64
C ILE A 190 2.14 -9.79 -11.38
N PRO A 191 1.46 -9.57 -12.52
CA PRO A 191 0.92 -10.67 -13.31
C PRO A 191 2.03 -11.66 -13.70
N MET A 192 1.84 -12.93 -13.35
CA MET A 192 2.78 -14.00 -13.68
C MET A 192 2.09 -15.36 -13.62
N PRO A 193 2.55 -16.38 -14.38
CA PRO A 193 1.96 -17.71 -14.33
C PRO A 193 1.94 -18.29 -12.90
N GLY A 194 0.77 -18.72 -12.42
CA GLY A 194 0.57 -19.21 -11.06
C GLY A 194 0.62 -18.15 -9.95
N GLY A 195 0.61 -16.86 -10.30
CA GLY A 195 0.49 -15.73 -9.38
C GLY A 195 -0.96 -15.44 -8.96
N ILE A 196 -1.17 -14.32 -8.27
CA ILE A 196 -2.51 -13.83 -7.85
C ILE A 196 -3.41 -13.59 -9.06
N CYS A 197 -2.84 -13.00 -10.12
CA CYS A 197 -3.40 -12.88 -11.46
C CYS A 197 -2.33 -13.38 -12.44
N GLU A 198 -2.73 -14.10 -13.48
CA GLU A 198 -1.78 -14.58 -14.49
C GLU A 198 -1.53 -13.54 -15.57
N THR A 199 -2.57 -12.75 -15.89
CA THR A 199 -2.53 -11.72 -16.93
C THR A 199 -2.92 -10.34 -16.41
N GLU A 200 -2.51 -9.30 -17.13
CA GLU A 200 -2.95 -7.94 -16.83
C GLU A 200 -4.46 -7.78 -17.06
N ASP A 201 -5.05 -8.49 -18.03
CA ASP A 201 -6.49 -8.41 -18.31
C ASP A 201 -7.34 -8.97 -17.15
N GLU A 202 -6.92 -10.09 -16.55
CA GLU A 202 -7.54 -10.64 -15.33
C GLU A 202 -7.46 -9.65 -14.17
N ARG A 203 -6.27 -9.07 -13.96
CA ARG A 203 -6.05 -8.05 -12.93
C ARG A 203 -6.98 -6.85 -13.13
N GLN A 204 -7.12 -6.36 -14.37
CA GLN A 204 -8.01 -5.25 -14.69
C GLN A 204 -9.49 -5.61 -14.49
N ALA A 205 -9.91 -6.82 -14.86
CA ALA A 205 -11.28 -7.29 -14.68
C ALA A 205 -11.71 -7.29 -13.20
N GLU A 206 -10.88 -7.82 -12.30
CA GLU A 206 -11.17 -7.81 -10.86
C GLU A 206 -11.19 -6.40 -10.26
N LEU A 207 -10.33 -5.50 -10.75
CA LEU A 207 -10.34 -4.11 -10.30
C LEU A 207 -11.57 -3.33 -10.82
N LEU A 208 -12.12 -3.71 -11.98
CA LEU A 208 -13.38 -3.17 -12.47
C LEU A 208 -14.59 -3.72 -11.71
N GLU A 209 -14.53 -4.96 -11.23
CA GLU A 209 -15.52 -5.50 -10.27
C GLU A 209 -15.50 -4.70 -8.96
N CYS A 210 -14.31 -4.42 -8.42
CA CYS A 210 -14.15 -3.52 -7.28
C CYS A 210 -14.81 -2.15 -7.54
N LEU A 211 -14.56 -1.54 -8.70
CA LEU A 211 -15.17 -0.26 -9.06
C LEU A 211 -16.70 -0.36 -9.10
N ALA A 212 -17.25 -1.42 -9.69
CA ALA A 212 -18.68 -1.62 -9.78
C ALA A 212 -19.33 -1.67 -8.38
N GLU A 213 -18.80 -2.48 -7.48
CA GLU A 213 -19.33 -2.59 -6.11
C GLU A 213 -19.22 -1.28 -5.33
N PHE A 214 -18.07 -0.60 -5.40
CA PHE A 214 -17.90 0.69 -4.74
C PHE A 214 -18.75 1.80 -5.37
N THR A 215 -19.14 1.68 -6.64
CA THR A 215 -20.09 2.59 -7.30
C THR A 215 -21.51 2.35 -6.82
N GLU A 216 -21.90 1.10 -6.58
CA GLU A 216 -23.19 0.79 -5.96
C GLU A 216 -23.28 1.37 -4.54
N LEU A 217 -22.24 1.19 -3.73
CA LEU A 217 -22.15 1.79 -2.39
C LEU A 217 -22.20 3.32 -2.47
N TRP A 218 -21.48 3.94 -3.41
CA TRP A 218 -21.54 5.39 -3.64
C TRP A 218 -22.97 5.87 -3.92
N ASN A 219 -23.68 5.20 -4.83
CA ASN A 219 -25.05 5.55 -5.21
C ASN A 219 -26.04 5.42 -4.04
N GLN A 220 -25.77 4.52 -3.08
CA GLN A 220 -26.51 4.45 -1.83
C GLN A 220 -26.19 5.65 -0.93
N ARG A 221 -24.89 5.94 -0.71
CA ARG A 221 -24.44 7.00 0.20
C ARG A 221 -24.83 8.40 -0.23
N VAL A 222 -24.79 8.72 -1.53
CA VAL A 222 -25.10 10.07 -2.04
C VAL A 222 -26.55 10.50 -1.79
N ASN A 223 -27.45 9.54 -1.56
CA ASN A 223 -28.87 9.78 -1.31
C ASN A 223 -29.25 9.70 0.19
N GLU A 224 -28.26 9.50 1.07
CA GLU A 224 -28.43 9.37 2.52
C GLU A 224 -27.74 10.51 3.27
N PRO A 225 -28.12 10.80 4.53
CA PRO A 225 -27.35 11.71 5.37
C PRO A 225 -25.88 11.26 5.51
N PRO A 226 -24.92 12.20 5.54
CA PRO A 226 -23.51 11.86 5.70
C PRO A 226 -23.25 10.99 6.93
N ARG A 227 -22.59 9.87 6.70
CA ARG A 227 -22.07 8.92 7.68
C ARG A 227 -20.55 9.09 7.85
N GLY A 228 -20.01 8.45 8.89
CA GLY A 228 -18.59 8.49 9.25
C GLY A 228 -17.67 7.56 8.46
N ASP A 229 -18.13 6.96 7.35
CA ASP A 229 -17.34 6.10 6.47
C ASP A 229 -16.69 6.88 5.31
N LEU A 230 -15.63 6.30 4.74
CA LEU A 230 -14.85 6.88 3.65
C LEU A 230 -15.67 7.12 2.38
N ILE A 231 -16.62 6.24 2.06
CA ILE A 231 -17.45 6.37 0.86
C ILE A 231 -18.37 7.60 1.01
N SER A 232 -19.01 7.72 2.17
CA SER A 232 -19.82 8.88 2.54
C SER A 232 -19.02 10.19 2.53
N MET A 233 -17.80 10.18 3.08
CA MET A 233 -16.91 11.36 3.06
C MET A 233 -16.60 11.79 1.62
N LEU A 234 -16.26 10.85 0.74
CA LEU A 234 -15.96 11.15 -0.67
C LEU A 234 -17.22 11.60 -1.43
N ALA A 235 -18.38 10.98 -1.20
CA ALA A 235 -19.64 11.28 -1.87
C ALA A 235 -20.18 12.69 -1.54
N HIS A 236 -19.98 13.16 -0.31
CA HIS A 236 -20.45 14.47 0.15
C HIS A 236 -19.39 15.56 0.09
N GLY A 237 -18.13 15.21 -0.12
CA GLY A 237 -17.04 16.18 -0.23
C GLY A 237 -17.12 17.03 -1.49
N GLU A 238 -17.10 18.36 -1.34
CA GLU A 238 -17.23 19.29 -2.47
C GLU A 238 -16.18 19.05 -3.57
N ALA A 239 -14.97 18.66 -3.18
CA ALA A 239 -13.85 18.40 -4.08
C ALA A 239 -13.81 17.00 -4.69
N THR A 240 -14.60 16.07 -4.15
CA THR A 240 -14.55 14.65 -4.50
C THR A 240 -15.86 14.15 -5.11
N ARG A 241 -16.99 14.82 -4.87
CA ARG A 241 -18.31 14.43 -5.38
C ARG A 241 -18.44 14.36 -6.90
N ASN A 242 -17.51 14.98 -7.63
CA ASN A 242 -17.47 15.03 -9.09
C ASN A 242 -16.23 14.31 -9.68
N MET A 243 -15.59 13.42 -8.91
CA MET A 243 -14.45 12.64 -9.39
C MET A 243 -14.86 11.75 -10.57
N THR A 244 -13.92 11.55 -11.48
CA THR A 244 -14.07 10.53 -12.52
C THR A 244 -14.06 9.12 -11.91
N PRO A 245 -14.62 8.11 -12.59
CA PRO A 245 -14.54 6.71 -12.12
C PRO A 245 -13.11 6.23 -11.87
N ASP A 246 -12.15 6.64 -12.70
CA ASP A 246 -10.73 6.26 -12.53
C ASP A 246 -10.10 6.91 -11.29
N GLU A 247 -10.40 8.18 -11.01
CA GLU A 247 -9.97 8.86 -9.78
C GLU A 247 -10.61 8.24 -8.53
N TYR A 248 -11.89 7.88 -8.62
CA TYR A 248 -12.57 7.20 -7.53
C TYR A 248 -11.95 5.83 -7.25
N LEU A 249 -11.74 5.02 -8.30
CA LEU A 249 -11.07 3.73 -8.17
C LEU A 249 -9.66 3.86 -7.61
N GLY A 250 -8.88 4.82 -8.10
CA GLY A 250 -7.54 5.11 -7.59
C GLY A 250 -7.55 5.41 -6.08
N ASN A 251 -8.47 6.26 -5.64
CA ASN A 251 -8.63 6.59 -4.21
C ASN A 251 -9.13 5.39 -3.38
N ILE A 252 -10.05 4.58 -3.89
CA ILE A 252 -10.51 3.36 -3.19
C ILE A 252 -9.36 2.36 -3.03
N ILE A 253 -8.61 2.09 -4.10
CA ILE A 253 -7.45 1.19 -4.03
C ILE A 253 -6.37 1.74 -3.08
N LEU A 254 -6.10 3.05 -3.11
CA LEU A 254 -5.19 3.69 -2.15
C LEU A 254 -5.62 3.45 -0.71
N LEU A 255 -6.92 3.61 -0.41
CA LEU A 255 -7.44 3.45 0.94
C LEU A 255 -7.50 1.98 1.38
N ILE A 256 -7.71 1.03 0.45
CA ILE A 256 -7.67 -0.41 0.72
C ILE A 256 -6.23 -0.89 0.96
N VAL A 257 -5.27 -0.45 0.14
CA VAL A 257 -3.86 -0.89 0.22
C VAL A 257 -3.12 -0.17 1.35
N GLY A 258 -3.43 1.10 1.61
CA GLY A 258 -2.79 1.91 2.63
C GLY A 258 -3.31 1.71 4.06
N GLY A 259 -4.46 1.04 4.22
CA GLY A 259 -5.08 0.73 5.52
C GLY A 259 -4.84 -0.70 5.96
#